data_AF-A0A0B7C1J1-F1
#
_entry.id   AF-A0A0B7C1J1-F1
#
_cell.length_a   1.000
_cell.length_b   1.000
_cell.length_c   1.000
_cell.angle_alpha   90.00
_cell.angle_beta   90.00
_cell.angle_gamma   90.00
#
_symmetry.space_group_name_H-M   'P 1'
#
loop_
_entity.id
_entity.type
_entity.pdbx_description
1 polymer ?
#
loop_
_entity_poly.entity_id
_entity_poly.type
_entity_poly.pdbx_seq_one_letter_code
_entity_poly.pdbx_strand_id
1 'polypeptide(L)'
;PLFIGQAGTGKADELGKLALSPHENFCMGGPGMIFSRETLRRMAPHISYCLRNLYTSHEDVEIGRCVCKFAGIQCTWSYEMQQI
;
A
#
# COMPACT_ATOMS: atom_id res chain seq x y z
N PRO A 1 1.06 -13.60 -2.05
CA PRO A 1 0.66 -12.56 -1.07
C PRO A 1 -0.33 -11.62 -1.77
N LEU A 2 -1.33 -11.08 -1.07
CA LEU A 2 -2.38 -10.26 -1.68
C LEU A 2 -2.67 -9.03 -0.83
N PHE A 3 -2.88 -7.91 -1.49
CA PHE A 3 -3.31 -6.64 -0.90
C PHE A 3 -4.34 -6.04 -1.85
N ILE A 4 -5.62 -6.17 -1.50
CA ILE A 4 -6.75 -5.93 -2.40
C ILE A 4 -7.56 -4.75 -1.86
N GLY A 5 -7.94 -3.85 -2.76
CA GLY A 5 -8.76 -2.69 -2.48
C GLY A 5 -8.89 -1.86 -3.75
N GLN A 6 -9.30 -0.60 -3.62
CA GLN A 6 -9.29 0.31 -4.76
C GLN A 6 -7.88 0.90 -4.94
N ALA A 7 -7.18 0.50 -6.00
CA ALA A 7 -5.83 0.98 -6.28
C ALA A 7 -5.82 2.49 -6.59
N GLY A 8 -4.90 3.21 -5.95
CA GLY A 8 -4.62 4.63 -6.17
C GLY A 8 -3.13 4.85 -6.40
N THR A 9 -2.78 5.84 -7.22
CA THR A 9 -1.39 6.22 -7.55
C THR A 9 -0.94 7.52 -6.89
N GLY A 10 -1.81 8.14 -6.09
CA GLY A 10 -1.63 9.50 -5.60
C GLY A 10 -1.87 10.53 -6.72
N LYS A 11 -1.85 11.82 -6.37
CA LYS A 11 -1.99 12.90 -7.35
C LYS A 11 -0.62 13.33 -7.89
N ALA A 12 -0.60 13.78 -9.14
CA ALA A 12 0.62 14.18 -9.84
C ALA A 12 1.32 15.42 -9.25
N ASP A 13 0.56 16.33 -8.62
CA ASP A 13 1.07 17.48 -7.87
C ASP A 13 1.71 17.10 -6.53
N GLU A 14 1.49 15.87 -6.09
CA GLU A 14 2.04 15.29 -4.88
C GLU A 14 3.13 14.23 -5.16
N LEU A 15 3.51 14.06 -6.44
CA LEU A 15 4.59 13.18 -6.89
C LEU A 15 5.93 13.63 -6.25
N GLY A 16 6.57 12.75 -5.49
CA GLY A 16 7.77 13.06 -4.70
C GLY A 16 7.51 13.58 -3.27
N LYS A 17 6.27 13.99 -2.93
CA LYS A 17 5.83 14.23 -1.54
C LYS A 17 5.11 13.02 -0.95
N LEU A 18 4.32 12.31 -1.76
CA LEU A 18 3.64 11.05 -1.40
C LEU A 18 4.54 9.82 -1.52
N ALA A 19 5.78 9.98 -1.98
CA ALA A 19 6.85 8.99 -1.98
C ALA A 19 6.49 7.56 -2.45
N LEU A 20 5.48 7.40 -3.31
CA LEU A 20 5.36 6.21 -4.14
C LEU A 20 6.07 6.54 -5.46
N SER A 21 6.94 5.65 -5.89
CA SER A 21 7.61 5.71 -7.19
C SER A 21 6.55 5.77 -8.31
N PRO A 22 6.87 6.23 -9.52
CA PRO A 22 5.90 6.33 -10.62
C PRO A 22 5.18 5.02 -10.99
N HIS A 23 5.71 3.89 -10.55
CA HIS A 23 5.18 2.54 -10.77
C HIS A 23 4.64 1.90 -9.48
N GLU A 24 4.51 2.68 -8.40
CA GLU A 24 4.00 2.24 -7.12
C GLU A 24 2.57 2.75 -6.88
N ASN A 25 1.72 1.88 -6.37
CA ASN A 25 0.35 2.16 -5.99
C ASN A 25 0.09 1.78 -4.52
N PHE A 26 -1.09 2.13 -4.02
CA PHE A 26 -1.61 1.74 -2.71
C PHE A 26 -3.10 1.45 -2.81
N CYS A 27 -3.66 0.76 -1.81
CA CYS A 27 -5.11 0.61 -1.72
C CYS A 27 -5.67 1.77 -0.92
N MET A 28 -6.64 2.49 -1.49
CA MET A 28 -7.32 3.59 -0.82
C MET A 28 -8.16 3.09 0.37
N GLY A 29 -8.20 3.87 1.44
CA GLY A 29 -8.84 3.45 2.69
C GLY A 29 -10.37 3.39 2.64
N GLY A 30 -11.01 4.34 1.95
CA GLY A 30 -12.48 4.51 1.97
C GLY A 30 -13.30 3.25 1.62
N PRO A 31 -13.00 2.56 0.51
CA PRO A 31 -13.66 1.30 0.13
C PRO A 31 -13.35 0.10 1.04
N GLY A 32 -12.35 0.24 1.92
CA GLY A 32 -11.78 -0.87 2.68
C GLY A 32 -10.65 -1.59 1.94
N MET A 33 -9.87 -2.34 2.72
CA MET A 33 -8.70 -3.07 2.27
C MET A 33 -8.72 -4.51 2.80
N ILE A 34 -8.30 -5.45 1.96
CA ILE A 34 -8.18 -6.87 2.30
C ILE A 34 -6.71 -7.26 2.18
N PHE A 35 -6.20 -7.94 3.20
CA PHE A 35 -4.84 -8.45 3.25
C PHE A 35 -4.89 -9.96 3.35
N SER A 36 -4.11 -10.68 2.54
CA SER A 36 -3.94 -12.11 2.80
C SER A 36 -3.10 -12.33 4.06
N ARG A 37 -3.25 -13.53 4.65
CA ARG A 37 -2.46 -13.96 5.81
C ARG A 37 -0.96 -13.76 5.61
N GLU A 38 -0.45 -14.05 4.40
CA GLU A 38 0.96 -13.91 4.10
C GLU A 38 1.41 -12.44 4.06
N THR A 39 0.57 -11.54 3.54
CA THR A 39 0.85 -10.09 3.56
C THR A 39 0.94 -9.57 5.00
N LEU A 40 -0.03 -9.94 5.85
CA LEU A 40 0.00 -9.57 7.26
C LEU A 40 1.20 -10.16 7.99
N ARG A 41 1.56 -11.43 7.75
CA ARG A 41 2.73 -12.08 8.37
C ARG A 41 4.03 -11.34 8.08
N ARG A 42 4.17 -10.79 6.88
CA ARG A 42 5.37 -10.04 6.46
C ARG A 42 5.38 -8.60 7.00
N MET A 43 4.25 -7.91 6.95
CA MET A 43 4.16 -6.48 7.33
C MET A 43 4.05 -6.27 8.84
N ALA A 44 3.23 -7.07 9.54
CA ALA A 44 2.83 -6.82 10.92
C ALA A 44 4.00 -6.66 11.92
N PRO A 45 5.09 -7.47 11.85
CA PRO A 45 6.25 -7.31 12.73
C PRO A 45 6.93 -5.94 12.63
N HIS A 46 6.69 -5.19 11.54
CA HIS A 46 7.34 -3.90 11.26
C HIS A 46 6.41 -2.69 11.44
N ILE A 47 5.18 -2.88 11.93
CA ILE A 47 4.21 -1.78 12.12
C ILE A 47 4.79 -0.65 12.97
N SER A 48 5.48 -0.98 14.07
CA SER A 48 6.10 0.04 14.92
C SER A 48 7.18 0.86 14.20
N TYR A 49 7.89 0.26 13.24
CA TYR A 49 8.83 1.00 12.39
C TYR A 49 8.06 1.91 11.42
N CYS A 50 7.04 1.40 10.75
CA CYS A 50 6.24 2.18 9.80
C CYS A 50 5.60 3.41 10.47
N LEU A 51 5.00 3.25 11.65
CA LEU A 51 4.39 4.35 12.42
C LEU A 51 5.37 5.45 12.84
N ARG A 52 6.67 5.13 13.00
CA ARG A 52 7.72 6.10 13.35
C ARG A 52 8.38 6.75 12.12
N ASN A 53 8.12 6.23 10.92
CA ASN A 53 8.77 6.64 9.67
C ASN A 53 7.70 6.97 8.62
N LEU A 54 6.69 7.75 9.01
CA LEU A 54 5.65 8.23 8.12
C LEU A 54 6.19 9.40 7.29
N TYR A 55 5.89 9.40 6.00
CA TYR A 55 6.28 10.48 5.09
C TYR A 55 5.18 11.52 4.94
N THR A 56 3.93 11.10 5.12
CA THR A 56 2.74 11.92 4.91
C THR A 56 1.70 11.70 6.01
N SER A 57 0.65 12.52 5.98
CA SER A 57 -0.51 12.37 6.86
C SER A 57 -1.61 11.46 6.28
N HIS A 58 -1.43 10.94 5.06
CA HIS A 58 -2.41 10.07 4.40
C HIS A 58 -2.24 8.63 4.88
N GLU A 59 -3.14 8.15 5.76
CA GLU A 59 -2.96 6.85 6.41
C GLU A 59 -2.90 5.66 5.43
N ASP A 60 -3.66 5.71 4.34
CA ASP A 60 -3.72 4.64 3.33
C ASP A 60 -2.46 4.57 2.46
N VAL A 61 -1.89 5.74 2.14
CA VAL A 61 -0.59 5.84 1.48
C VAL A 61 0.51 5.24 2.35
N GLU A 62 0.53 5.54 3.65
CA GLU A 62 1.56 5.02 4.55
C GLU A 62 1.38 3.53 4.86
N ILE A 63 0.15 3.02 4.90
CA ILE A 63 -0.12 1.58 4.91
C ILE A 63 0.43 0.93 3.63
N GLY A 64 0.12 1.49 2.46
CA GLY A 64 0.65 1.01 1.17
C GLY A 64 2.16 0.98 1.12
N ARG A 65 2.83 2.03 1.62
CA ARG A 65 4.30 2.09 1.75
C ARG A 65 4.85 0.98 2.64
N CYS A 66 4.20 0.73 3.77
CA CYS A 66 4.60 -0.32 4.71
C CYS A 66 4.47 -1.71 4.07
N VAL A 67 3.36 -1.97 3.36
CA VAL A 67 3.14 -3.20 2.60
C VAL A 67 4.20 -3.36 1.50
N CYS A 68 4.43 -2.33 0.68
CA CYS A 68 5.44 -2.36 -0.38
C CYS A 68 6.82 -2.71 0.21
N LYS A 69 7.23 -2.03 1.27
CA LYS A 69 8.54 -2.19 1.90
C LYS A 69 8.76 -3.59 2.51
N PHE A 70 7.78 -4.13 3.24
CA PHE A 70 7.98 -5.34 4.03
C PHE A 70 7.34 -6.60 3.42
N ALA A 71 6.26 -6.45 2.64
CA ALA A 71 5.62 -7.56 1.95
C ALA A 71 6.07 -7.70 0.48
N GLY A 72 6.66 -6.65 -0.11
CA GLY A 72 7.17 -6.65 -1.48
C GLY A 72 6.08 -6.66 -2.55
N ILE A 73 4.88 -6.21 -2.20
CA ILE A 73 3.71 -6.14 -3.10
C ILE A 73 3.05 -4.78 -2.99
N GLN A 74 2.24 -4.45 -3.99
CA GLN A 74 1.41 -3.25 -3.99
C GLN A 74 -0.07 -3.64 -3.99
N CYS A 75 -0.97 -2.66 -4.09
CA CYS A 75 -2.39 -2.91 -4.26
C CYS A 75 -2.65 -3.61 -5.60
N THR A 76 -3.42 -4.69 -5.54
CA THR A 76 -3.88 -5.41 -6.73
C THR A 76 -4.76 -4.52 -7.60
N TRP A 77 -4.43 -4.41 -8.88
CA TRP A 77 -5.24 -3.71 -9.85
C TRP A 77 -6.51 -4.48 -10.21
N SER A 78 -7.55 -3.76 -10.62
CA SER A 78 -8.82 -4.38 -11.06
C SER A 78 -8.65 -5.36 -12.23
N TYR A 79 -7.68 -5.13 -13.13
CA TYR A 79 -7.39 -6.05 -14.22
C TYR A 79 -6.58 -7.28 -13.78
N GLU A 80 -5.79 -7.19 -12.70
CA GLU A 80 -5.05 -8.32 -12.13
C GLU A 80 -5.98 -9.30 -11.40
N MET A 81 -7.11 -8.81 -10.89
CA MET A 81 -8.14 -9.65 -10.24
C MET A 81 -8.67 -10.78 -11.12
N GLN A 82 -8.54 -10.70 -12.44
CA GLN A 82 -8.95 -11.77 -13.36
C GLN A 82 -8.04 -13.00 -13.30
N GLN A 83 -6.87 -12.87 -12.68
CA GLN A 83 -5.80 -13.88 -12.65
C GLN A 83 -5.50 -14.40 -11.23
N ILE A 84 -6.31 -14.00 -10.24
CA ILE A 84 -6.18 -14.36 -8.82
C ILE A 84 -7.23 -15.41 -8.47
#